data_AF-A0AAJ4NPK5-F1
#
_entry.id   AF-A0AAJ4NPK5-F1
#
_cell.length_a   1.000
_cell.length_b   1.000
_cell.length_c   1.000
_cell.angle_alpha   90.00
_cell.angle_beta   90.00
_cell.angle_gamma   90.00
#
_symmetry.space_group_name_H-M   'P 1'
#
loop_
_entity.id
_entity.type
_entity.pdbx_description
1 polymer ?
#
loop_
_entity_poly.entity_id
_entity_poly.type
_entity_poly.pdbx_seq_one_letter_code
_entity_poly.pdbx_strand_id
1 'polypeptide(L)'
;MNNKIKILSAFTLTLMGSLAFANCKLDDVQKGWTGKITFSCDKNTNLEENPISFKLSNGVEVGSIWGIGNATMTQSNGGVISITSKQWSGQPTIVTAGSTASFSFSPSAPVFSVESFSVGNGGSDDPVDPTDPEDPVDPIDSVDPIDPPSGDYQSYVAGTKYESGTIVSADGKLYKCKAGVAAWCSSAAGWAYAPGSGTAWETAWDLYDPSNPDEPVDPTDPDEPTSDEYVTTQAKLDAKEAELTSGTVLSQVKESIKTRDNSVVEAVTAGNPNNPDNVKRVEKIFTEVAIKDNAIETKSAEGVWNYMFPERSPEYTYENFLKAVAKFPAFCGTYTDGRDSDAICRKSLATMFAHFTQETGGHTSWWDVPEWRQGLVHVREMGWDENMRGGYNGECNPDVWQGQTWPCGKFENGDFKSYFGRGAKQLSYNYNYGPFSQAMFGDVRVLLDNPNMVADTWLNLASAVFFFVYPQPPKPSMLHVIDGTWQPNAADKANNLTPGFGVTTQIINGGVECGGSVEVAQSINRIDYYGNFMNYLGLNIPSTEVLGCKGMKQFDANGAGATEIYWEQNFDHYADNPGGKSFACKLVGYQTPYSAFTEGDYTKCVKAHFPNIIIEG
;
A
#
# COMPACT_ATOMS: atom_id res chain seq x y z
N MET A 1 48.32 -42.77 -30.61
CA MET A 1 48.62 -41.33 -30.67
C MET A 1 47.36 -40.59 -30.29
N ASN A 2 47.43 -39.83 -29.20
CA ASN A 2 46.36 -39.06 -28.60
C ASN A 2 45.85 -37.96 -29.53
N ASN A 3 44.54 -37.68 -29.53
CA ASN A 3 44.06 -36.30 -29.44
C ASN A 3 42.63 -36.24 -28.90
N LYS A 4 42.51 -35.62 -27.73
CA LYS A 4 41.25 -35.27 -27.05
C LYS A 4 40.67 -34.01 -27.71
N ILE A 5 39.39 -34.05 -28.07
CA ILE A 5 38.61 -32.86 -28.42
C ILE A 5 38.05 -32.27 -27.11
N LYS A 6 38.44 -31.03 -26.80
CA LYS A 6 37.91 -30.26 -25.66
C LYS A 6 36.69 -29.46 -26.10
N ILE A 7 35.67 -29.56 -25.24
CA ILE A 7 34.46 -28.76 -25.13
C ILE A 7 34.83 -27.27 -25.00
N LEU A 8 34.20 -26.40 -25.80
CA LEU A 8 34.25 -24.95 -25.60
C LEU A 8 33.28 -24.57 -24.46
N SER A 9 33.85 -23.98 -23.41
CA SER A 9 33.16 -23.44 -22.25
C SER A 9 32.46 -22.11 -22.57
N ALA A 10 31.41 -21.87 -21.78
CA ALA A 10 30.63 -20.66 -21.65
C ALA A 10 31.48 -19.37 -21.70
N PHE A 11 30.93 -18.37 -22.40
CA PHE A 11 31.34 -16.98 -22.30
C PHE A 11 31.02 -16.47 -20.89
N THR A 12 31.98 -16.58 -19.98
CA THR A 12 32.03 -15.77 -18.77
C THR A 12 32.32 -14.35 -19.21
N LEU A 13 31.32 -13.48 -19.22
CA LEU A 13 31.55 -12.04 -19.35
C LEU A 13 32.09 -11.54 -18.00
N THR A 14 33.41 -11.66 -17.83
CA THR A 14 34.12 -11.10 -16.69
C THR A 14 34.05 -9.58 -16.78
N LEU A 15 33.13 -8.96 -16.05
CA LEU A 15 33.12 -7.51 -15.83
C LEU A 15 34.24 -7.17 -14.83
N MET A 16 35.49 -7.18 -15.28
CA MET A 16 36.57 -6.47 -14.58
C MET A 16 36.45 -4.97 -14.90
N GLY A 17 35.46 -4.33 -14.27
CA GLY A 17 35.40 -2.88 -14.12
C GLY A 17 36.17 -2.48 -12.87
N SER A 18 36.97 -1.42 -12.98
CA SER A 18 37.80 -0.84 -11.93
C SER A 18 37.06 -0.60 -10.59
N LEU A 19 37.82 -0.69 -9.48
CA LEU A 19 37.46 -0.24 -8.11
C LEU A 19 37.26 1.29 -8.02
N ALA A 20 36.53 1.88 -8.97
CA ALA A 20 36.05 3.24 -8.85
C ALA A 20 34.58 3.15 -8.44
N PHE A 21 34.30 3.40 -7.16
CA PHE A 21 32.95 3.45 -6.59
C PHE A 21 32.01 4.23 -7.51
N ALA A 22 30.78 3.74 -7.68
CA ALA A 22 29.76 4.44 -8.45
C ALA A 22 29.36 5.70 -7.68
N ASN A 23 29.34 6.85 -8.35
CA ASN A 23 28.81 8.07 -7.77
C ASN A 23 27.30 8.05 -7.96
N CYS A 24 26.59 7.71 -6.90
CA CYS A 24 25.13 7.78 -6.87
C CYS A 24 24.69 9.07 -6.18
N LYS A 25 23.89 9.87 -6.89
CA LYS A 25 23.37 11.15 -6.38
C LYS A 25 21.89 11.04 -6.02
N LEU A 26 21.51 11.74 -4.97
CA LEU A 26 20.11 11.95 -4.60
C LEU A 26 19.47 12.90 -5.63
N ASP A 27 18.42 12.45 -6.31
CA ASP A 27 17.72 13.23 -7.33
C ASP A 27 16.46 13.92 -6.80
N ASP A 28 15.69 13.24 -5.94
CA ASP A 28 14.46 13.80 -5.36
C ASP A 28 14.09 13.12 -4.03
N VAL A 29 13.37 13.86 -3.17
CA VAL A 29 12.84 13.37 -1.90
C VAL A 29 11.39 13.81 -1.74
N GLN A 30 10.47 12.86 -1.78
CA GLN A 30 9.09 13.06 -1.40
C GLN A 30 8.93 12.90 0.13
N LYS A 31 8.31 13.89 0.77
CA LYS A 31 8.03 13.92 2.21
C LYS A 31 6.56 13.54 2.49
N GLY A 32 6.27 13.12 3.72
CA GLY A 32 4.94 12.70 4.17
C GLY A 32 4.99 11.37 4.92
N TRP A 33 3.82 10.83 5.28
CA TRP A 33 3.71 9.52 5.94
C TRP A 33 4.12 8.33 5.04
N THR A 34 4.36 8.61 3.76
CA THR A 34 5.17 7.77 2.87
C THR A 34 6.27 8.65 2.31
N GLY A 35 7.50 8.39 2.75
CA GLY A 35 8.69 8.99 2.17
C GLY A 35 9.08 8.28 0.89
N LYS A 36 9.64 9.00 -0.08
CA LYS A 36 10.22 8.40 -1.28
C LYS A 36 11.56 9.05 -1.58
N ILE A 37 12.59 8.24 -1.77
CA ILE A 37 13.90 8.69 -2.25
C ILE A 37 14.06 8.23 -3.70
N THR A 38 14.43 9.16 -4.57
CA THR A 38 14.82 8.90 -5.95
C THR A 38 16.30 9.24 -6.12
N PHE A 39 17.07 8.37 -6.76
CA PHE A 39 18.50 8.55 -6.96
C PHE A 39 18.94 7.94 -8.29
N SER A 40 20.11 8.35 -8.78
CA SER A 40 20.71 7.81 -10.01
C SER A 40 22.20 7.61 -9.81
N CYS A 41 22.75 6.61 -10.49
CA CYS A 41 24.17 6.27 -10.43
C CYS A 41 24.83 6.48 -11.79
N ASP A 42 26.08 6.95 -11.80
CA ASP A 42 26.88 7.14 -13.01
C ASP A 42 27.36 5.82 -13.66
N LYS A 43 27.25 4.71 -12.92
CA LYS A 43 27.64 3.36 -13.34
C LYS A 43 26.60 2.33 -12.88
N ASN A 44 26.63 1.16 -13.52
CA ASN A 44 25.84 0.01 -13.07
C ASN A 44 26.24 -0.34 -11.63
N THR A 45 25.29 -0.26 -10.70
CA THR A 45 25.57 -0.38 -9.26
C THR A 45 24.79 -1.54 -8.67
N ASN A 46 25.51 -2.50 -8.08
CA ASN A 46 24.93 -3.64 -7.38
C ASN A 46 24.57 -3.25 -5.93
N LEU A 47 23.28 -3.24 -5.60
CA LEU A 47 22.77 -2.83 -4.29
C LEU A 47 22.84 -3.94 -3.21
N GLU A 48 23.23 -5.15 -3.56
CA GLU A 48 23.59 -6.17 -2.55
C GLU A 48 25.00 -5.89 -1.99
N GLU A 49 25.92 -5.48 -2.86
CA GLU A 49 27.33 -5.22 -2.50
C GLU A 49 27.58 -3.77 -2.08
N ASN A 50 26.76 -2.84 -2.56
CA ASN A 50 26.86 -1.40 -2.29
C ASN A 50 25.57 -0.91 -1.64
N PRO A 51 25.45 -0.99 -0.30
CA PRO A 51 24.21 -0.64 0.39
C PRO A 51 23.90 0.85 0.25
N ILE A 52 22.60 1.16 0.16
CA ILE A 52 22.11 2.54 0.25
C ILE A 52 22.16 2.92 1.73
N SER A 53 22.79 4.04 2.07
CA SER A 53 22.84 4.57 3.43
C SER A 53 22.27 5.98 3.46
N PHE A 54 21.32 6.24 4.36
CA PHE A 54 20.75 7.58 4.52
C PHE A 54 20.31 7.85 5.96
N LYS A 55 20.21 9.13 6.32
CA LYS A 55 19.73 9.57 7.63
C LYS A 55 18.66 10.65 7.46
N LEU A 56 17.62 10.57 8.27
CA LEU A 56 16.54 11.56 8.30
C LEU A 56 16.71 12.54 9.46
N SER A 57 16.26 13.78 9.29
CA SER A 57 16.31 14.83 10.32
C SER A 57 15.35 14.56 11.48
N ASN A 58 15.49 15.32 12.57
CA ASN A 58 14.56 15.33 13.71
C ASN A 58 14.36 13.97 14.40
N GLY A 59 15.31 13.04 14.27
CA GLY A 59 15.21 11.71 14.85
C GLY A 59 14.13 10.83 14.21
N VAL A 60 13.69 11.15 12.98
CA VAL A 60 12.68 10.36 12.27
C VAL A 60 13.23 8.97 11.94
N GLU A 61 12.53 7.95 12.43
CA GLU A 61 12.85 6.54 12.20
C GLU A 61 12.14 6.02 10.95
N VAL A 62 12.64 4.92 10.39
CA VAL A 62 12.05 4.28 9.20
C VAL A 62 11.54 2.91 9.62
N GLY A 63 10.23 2.69 9.52
CA GLY A 63 9.59 1.43 9.92
C GLY A 63 9.66 0.34 8.85
N SER A 64 9.54 0.71 7.57
CA SER A 64 9.60 -0.22 6.45
C SER A 64 10.05 0.46 5.16
N ILE A 65 10.53 -0.32 4.19
CA ILE A 65 10.97 0.11 2.87
C ILE A 65 10.38 -0.81 1.80
N TRP A 66 9.97 -0.23 0.67
CA TRP A 66 9.47 -0.96 -0.49
C TRP A 66 9.81 -0.27 -1.80
N GLY A 67 9.53 -0.94 -2.93
CA GLY A 67 9.74 -0.38 -4.27
C GLY A 67 11.16 -0.55 -4.82
N ILE A 68 12.06 -1.25 -4.12
CA ILE A 68 13.41 -1.56 -4.61
C ILE A 68 13.80 -3.02 -4.32
N GLY A 69 13.34 -3.93 -5.18
CA GLY A 69 13.57 -5.37 -5.01
C GLY A 69 13.03 -5.90 -3.67
N ASN A 70 13.57 -7.04 -3.22
CA ASN A 70 13.51 -7.55 -1.87
C ASN A 70 14.62 -6.86 -1.04
N ALA A 71 14.22 -5.80 -0.35
CA ALA A 71 15.13 -4.96 0.43
C ALA A 71 15.26 -5.48 1.86
N THR A 72 16.49 -5.57 2.37
CA THR A 72 16.80 -5.80 3.78
C THR A 72 17.29 -4.49 4.39
N MET A 73 16.62 -4.03 5.45
CA MET A 73 16.91 -2.79 6.14
C MET A 73 17.59 -3.06 7.48
N THR A 74 18.59 -2.25 7.81
CA THR A 74 19.18 -2.18 9.16
C THR A 74 19.27 -0.73 9.59
N GLN A 75 19.05 -0.46 10.88
CA GLN A 75 19.17 0.88 11.46
C GLN A 75 20.22 0.87 12.57
N SER A 76 21.16 1.80 12.50
CA SER A 76 22.20 1.96 13.51
C SER A 76 21.75 2.86 14.66
N ASN A 77 22.41 2.76 15.82
CA ASN A 77 22.13 3.60 17.01
C ASN A 77 22.31 5.11 16.78
N GLY A 78 22.85 5.54 15.63
CA GLY A 78 22.96 6.94 15.21
C GLY A 78 21.89 7.39 14.21
N GLY A 79 20.84 6.58 13.97
CA GLY A 79 19.74 6.91 13.07
C GLY A 79 20.06 6.77 11.57
N VAL A 80 21.23 6.24 11.21
CA VAL A 80 21.56 5.92 9.81
C VAL A 80 20.89 4.60 9.44
N ILE A 81 20.08 4.64 8.38
CA ILE A 81 19.40 3.52 7.75
C ILE A 81 20.30 2.99 6.63
N SER A 82 20.55 1.68 6.63
CA SER A 82 21.28 0.97 5.57
C SER A 82 20.39 -0.08 4.91
N ILE A 83 20.33 -0.06 3.58
CA ILE A 83 19.49 -0.93 2.76
C ILE A 83 20.37 -1.74 1.82
N THR A 84 20.19 -3.06 1.82
CA THR A 84 20.64 -3.92 0.72
C THR A 84 19.45 -4.44 -0.05
N SER A 85 19.60 -4.73 -1.34
CA SER A 85 18.48 -5.17 -2.17
C SER A 85 18.86 -6.29 -3.14
N LYS A 86 17.99 -7.29 -3.21
CA LYS A 86 17.99 -8.36 -4.22
C LYS A 86 16.73 -8.30 -5.06
N GLN A 87 16.77 -8.82 -6.26
CA GLN A 87 15.56 -9.20 -6.98
C GLN A 87 14.86 -10.35 -6.25
N TRP A 88 13.57 -10.48 -6.47
CA TRP A 88 12.75 -11.56 -5.93
C TRP A 88 13.18 -12.96 -6.41
N SER A 89 13.86 -13.03 -7.57
CA SER A 89 14.51 -14.23 -8.11
C SER A 89 15.81 -14.63 -7.37
N GLY A 90 16.23 -13.86 -6.35
CA GLY A 90 17.48 -14.05 -5.62
C GLY A 90 18.72 -13.45 -6.30
N GLN A 91 18.58 -12.85 -7.49
CA GLN A 91 19.66 -12.13 -8.17
C GLN A 91 19.91 -10.75 -7.55
N PRO A 92 21.10 -10.13 -7.70
CA PRO A 92 21.34 -8.80 -7.15
C PRO A 92 20.52 -7.71 -7.85
N THR A 93 20.05 -6.69 -7.11
CA THR A 93 19.39 -5.52 -7.71
C THR A 93 20.45 -4.60 -8.32
N ILE A 94 20.39 -4.40 -9.64
CA ILE A 94 21.33 -3.53 -10.38
C ILE A 94 20.64 -2.22 -10.76
N VAL A 95 21.14 -1.09 -10.25
CA VAL A 95 20.79 0.24 -10.76
C VAL A 95 21.60 0.48 -12.01
N THR A 96 20.95 0.60 -13.17
CA THR A 96 21.64 0.82 -14.44
C THR A 96 22.18 2.25 -14.52
N ALA A 97 23.39 2.41 -15.05
CA ALA A 97 24.05 3.70 -15.22
C ALA A 97 23.13 4.71 -15.94
N GLY A 98 23.00 5.91 -15.39
CA GLY A 98 22.17 6.98 -15.93
C GLY A 98 20.65 6.77 -15.81
N SER A 99 20.19 5.68 -15.20
CA SER A 99 18.78 5.44 -14.88
C SER A 99 18.45 5.91 -13.46
N THR A 100 17.22 6.38 -13.26
CA THR A 100 16.71 6.72 -11.93
C THR A 100 16.11 5.49 -11.26
N ALA A 101 16.54 5.22 -10.03
CA ALA A 101 15.93 4.26 -9.13
C ALA A 101 15.18 5.00 -8.03
N SER A 102 14.14 4.38 -7.49
CA SER A 102 13.43 4.96 -6.34
C SER A 102 12.99 3.88 -5.38
N PHE A 103 12.94 4.21 -4.10
CA PHE A 103 12.32 3.40 -3.07
C PHE A 103 11.45 4.27 -2.18
N SER A 104 10.40 3.66 -1.65
CA SER A 104 9.49 4.29 -0.70
C SER A 104 9.73 3.71 0.69
N PHE A 105 9.39 4.48 1.71
CA PHE A 105 9.58 4.08 3.09
C PHE A 105 8.52 4.70 4.00
N SER A 106 8.32 4.10 5.17
CA SER A 106 7.38 4.56 6.19
C SER A 106 8.13 5.30 7.29
N PRO A 107 8.20 6.64 7.27
CA PRO A 107 8.82 7.41 8.33
C PRO A 107 7.92 7.48 9.58
N SER A 108 8.52 7.62 10.77
CA SER A 108 7.80 7.81 12.04
C SER A 108 7.16 9.21 12.17
N ALA A 109 7.52 10.16 11.30
CA ALA A 109 6.89 11.47 11.20
C ALA A 109 6.87 11.97 9.74
N PRO A 110 5.89 12.82 9.35
CA PRO A 110 5.71 13.23 7.96
C PRO A 110 6.63 14.40 7.55
N VAL A 111 7.24 15.09 8.51
CA VAL A 111 8.13 16.25 8.28
C VAL A 111 9.57 15.88 8.58
N PHE A 112 10.37 15.73 7.53
CA PHE A 112 11.80 15.43 7.62
C PHE A 112 12.59 16.03 6.44
N SER A 113 13.90 16.04 6.55
CA SER A 113 14.85 16.15 5.43
C SER A 113 15.83 14.98 5.45
N VAL A 114 16.49 14.71 4.33
CA VAL A 114 17.58 13.74 4.26
C VAL A 114 18.88 14.46 4.66
N GLU A 115 19.44 14.12 5.82
CA GLU A 115 20.68 14.71 6.35
C GLU A 115 21.92 14.13 5.65
N SER A 116 21.86 12.85 5.25
CA SER A 116 22.91 12.20 4.49
C SER A 116 22.32 11.15 3.56
N PHE A 117 22.97 10.95 2.40
CA PHE A 117 22.63 9.90 1.44
C PHE A 117 23.91 9.44 0.73
N SER A 118 24.16 8.13 0.70
CA SER A 118 25.25 7.52 -0.06
C SER A 118 24.86 6.12 -0.54
N VAL A 119 25.59 5.59 -1.52
CA VAL A 119 25.48 4.20 -1.97
C VAL A 119 26.87 3.58 -2.02
N GLY A 120 27.09 2.51 -1.25
CA GLY A 120 28.42 1.93 -1.03
C GLY A 120 29.29 2.75 -0.07
N ASN A 121 30.58 2.42 0.02
CA ASN A 121 31.51 3.00 1.01
C ASN A 121 32.10 4.37 0.57
N GLY A 122 31.42 5.08 -0.31
CA GLY A 122 31.81 6.41 -0.79
C GLY A 122 31.43 7.48 0.24
N GLY A 123 32.40 7.89 1.05
CA GLY A 123 32.33 9.20 1.70
C GLY A 123 32.48 10.30 0.65
N SER A 124 31.63 11.32 0.71
CA SER A 124 31.92 12.61 0.10
C SER A 124 32.12 13.62 1.23
N ASP A 125 33.38 13.80 1.63
CA ASP A 125 33.87 15.08 2.11
C ASP A 125 33.85 16.06 0.93
N ASP A 126 33.32 17.26 1.14
CA ASP A 126 33.82 18.48 0.51
C ASP A 126 33.28 19.71 1.28
N PRO A 127 33.93 20.88 1.21
CA PRO A 127 34.92 21.30 2.20
C PRO A 127 34.47 22.49 3.06
N VAL A 128 35.12 22.60 4.22
CA VAL A 128 35.09 23.76 5.11
C VAL A 128 35.78 24.94 4.41
N ASP A 129 35.15 26.12 4.41
CA ASP A 129 35.80 27.40 4.12
C ASP A 129 36.03 28.18 5.43
N PRO A 130 37.28 28.47 5.83
CA PRO A 130 37.61 29.23 7.03
C PRO A 130 38.03 30.67 6.71
N THR A 131 37.45 31.65 7.42
CA THR A 131 38.04 32.97 7.77
C THR A 131 37.14 33.55 8.88
N ASP A 132 37.57 34.24 9.94
CA ASP A 132 38.81 34.58 10.65
C ASP A 132 38.32 35.08 12.05
N PRO A 133 39.07 34.98 13.17
CA PRO A 133 38.57 35.30 14.50
C PRO A 133 38.81 36.77 14.86
N GLU A 134 37.93 37.35 15.66
CA GLU A 134 38.27 38.47 16.52
C GLU A 134 37.84 38.20 17.98
N ASP A 135 38.64 38.80 18.87
CA ASP A 135 38.97 38.47 20.26
C ASP A 135 37.82 38.49 21.31
N PRO A 136 38.07 37.90 22.50
CA PRO A 136 37.13 37.86 23.60
C PRO A 136 37.15 39.18 24.40
N VAL A 137 36.00 39.55 24.97
CA VAL A 137 35.94 40.51 26.09
C VAL A 137 35.22 39.87 27.26
N ASP A 138 35.84 40.03 28.43
CA ASP A 138 35.55 39.47 29.75
C ASP A 138 34.14 39.80 30.32
N PRO A 139 33.72 39.09 31.40
CA PRO A 139 32.34 39.08 31.87
C PRO A 139 31.99 40.34 32.67
N ILE A 140 30.73 40.76 32.58
CA ILE A 140 30.14 41.70 33.53
C ILE A 140 29.09 40.94 34.35
N ASP A 141 29.22 41.09 35.67
CA ASP A 141 28.42 40.52 36.74
C ASP A 141 26.92 40.88 36.67
N SER A 142 26.18 40.05 37.38
CA SER A 142 24.74 40.11 37.64
C SER A 142 24.24 41.48 38.10
N VAL A 143 23.11 41.90 37.53
CA VAL A 143 22.19 42.85 38.17
C VAL A 143 20.87 42.12 38.43
N ASP A 144 20.49 42.11 39.70
CA ASP A 144 19.20 41.65 40.23
C ASP A 144 18.01 42.47 39.66
N PRO A 145 16.79 41.89 39.71
CA PRO A 145 15.66 42.30 38.88
C PRO A 145 15.09 43.67 39.27
N ILE A 146 14.71 44.43 38.24
CA ILE A 146 13.85 45.62 38.37
C ILE A 146 12.40 45.14 38.32
N ASP A 147 11.64 45.38 39.38
CA ASP A 147 10.17 45.24 39.39
C ASP A 147 9.53 46.10 38.28
N PRO A 148 8.48 45.61 37.60
CA PRO A 148 7.97 46.22 36.37
C PRO A 148 7.12 47.47 36.64
N PRO A 149 7.10 48.47 35.74
CA PRO A 149 6.07 49.50 35.75
C PRO A 149 4.79 48.96 35.12
N SER A 150 3.65 49.27 35.75
CA SER A 150 2.32 49.04 35.17
C SER A 150 2.10 49.95 33.94
N GLY A 151 1.66 49.38 32.81
CA GLY A 151 1.04 50.15 31.72
C GLY A 151 1.33 49.62 30.31
N ASP A 152 0.24 49.30 29.58
CA ASP A 152 0.09 49.05 28.14
C ASP A 152 1.19 48.25 27.41
N TYR A 153 0.94 46.94 27.26
CA TYR A 153 1.75 46.06 26.42
C TYR A 153 1.54 46.38 24.94
N GLN A 154 2.65 46.55 24.21
CA GLN A 154 2.65 46.81 22.77
C GLN A 154 1.94 45.67 22.01
N SER A 155 1.11 46.00 21.01
CA SER A 155 0.53 44.99 20.11
C SER A 155 1.62 44.30 19.27
N TYR A 156 1.50 42.98 19.10
CA TYR A 156 2.42 42.21 18.27
C TYR A 156 2.39 42.67 16.80
N VAL A 157 3.57 42.80 16.21
CA VAL A 157 3.79 43.12 14.79
C VAL A 157 4.91 42.24 14.24
N ALA A 158 4.58 41.40 13.26
CA ALA A 158 5.54 40.47 12.65
C ALA A 158 6.78 41.20 12.09
N GLY A 159 7.96 40.62 12.30
CA GLY A 159 9.24 41.18 11.84
C GLY A 159 9.82 42.29 12.73
N THR A 160 9.12 42.67 13.81
CA THR A 160 9.67 43.56 14.85
C THR A 160 10.66 42.78 15.71
N LYS A 161 11.75 43.42 16.15
CA LYS A 161 12.70 42.80 17.08
C LYS A 161 12.12 42.79 18.49
N TYR A 162 11.98 41.60 19.06
CA TYR A 162 11.57 41.34 20.43
C TYR A 162 12.67 40.58 21.17
N GLU A 163 12.95 40.98 22.41
CA GLU A 163 13.90 40.30 23.28
C GLU A 163 13.21 39.21 24.11
N SER A 164 13.97 38.21 24.58
CA SER A 164 13.43 37.22 25.51
C SER A 164 12.85 37.91 26.75
N GLY A 165 11.65 37.48 27.16
CA GLY A 165 10.88 38.10 28.23
C GLY A 165 10.00 39.28 27.81
N THR A 166 10.07 39.76 26.55
CA THR A 166 9.19 40.83 26.07
C THR A 166 7.73 40.36 26.07
N ILE A 167 6.83 41.19 26.61
CA ILE A 167 5.40 40.90 26.63
C ILE A 167 4.68 41.75 25.59
N VAL A 168 3.87 41.11 24.75
CA VAL A 168 3.08 41.76 23.69
C VAL A 168 1.60 41.40 23.82
N SER A 169 0.73 42.25 23.29
CA SER A 169 -0.70 41.96 23.15
C SER A 169 -1.03 41.44 21.75
N ALA A 170 -1.79 40.35 21.68
CA ALA A 170 -2.37 39.83 20.45
C ALA A 170 -3.77 39.26 20.77
N ASP A 171 -4.77 39.59 19.94
CA ASP A 171 -6.15 39.09 20.07
C ASP A 171 -6.76 39.19 21.48
N GLY A 172 -6.47 40.30 22.18
CA GLY A 172 -6.98 40.58 23.52
C GLY A 172 -6.32 39.78 24.65
N LYS A 173 -5.27 39.01 24.35
CA LYS A 173 -4.44 38.27 25.32
C LYS A 173 -3.02 38.83 25.35
N LEU A 174 -2.26 38.43 26.36
CA LEU A 174 -0.87 38.83 26.54
C LEU A 174 0.05 37.62 26.40
N TYR A 175 1.21 37.84 25.80
CA TYR A 175 2.15 36.77 25.46
C TYR A 175 3.57 37.21 25.76
N LYS A 176 4.34 36.39 26.47
CA LYS A 176 5.74 36.63 26.83
C LYS A 176 6.67 35.84 25.92
N CYS A 177 7.63 36.50 25.29
CA CYS A 177 8.63 35.84 24.45
C CYS A 177 9.51 34.91 25.32
N LYS A 178 9.66 33.65 24.90
CA LYS A 178 10.43 32.66 25.66
C LYS A 178 11.92 32.97 25.70
N ALA A 179 12.59 32.51 26.76
CA ALA A 179 14.03 32.63 26.90
C ALA A 179 14.78 31.83 25.81
N GLY A 180 15.79 32.43 25.20
CA GLY A 180 16.67 31.76 24.22
C GLY A 180 16.10 31.63 22.80
N VAL A 181 14.86 32.07 22.54
CA VAL A 181 14.18 31.96 21.23
C VAL A 181 13.72 33.32 20.67
N ALA A 182 14.36 34.41 21.09
CA ALA A 182 14.04 35.77 20.66
C ALA A 182 14.04 35.96 19.13
N ALA A 183 14.84 35.17 18.39
CA ALA A 183 14.83 35.16 16.93
C ALA A 183 13.48 34.71 16.33
N TRP A 184 12.77 33.79 17.00
CA TRP A 184 11.46 33.31 16.57
C TRP A 184 10.36 34.30 16.89
N CYS A 185 10.39 34.89 18.09
CA CYS A 185 9.50 36.01 18.45
C CYS A 185 9.64 37.17 17.46
N SER A 186 10.88 37.45 17.05
CA SER A 186 11.23 38.52 16.12
C SER A 186 11.01 38.20 14.63
N SER A 187 10.49 37.01 14.32
CA SER A 187 10.39 36.54 12.95
C SER A 187 9.36 37.34 12.14
N ALA A 188 9.68 37.62 10.88
CA ALA A 188 8.71 38.12 9.90
C ALA A 188 7.69 37.04 9.46
N ALA A 189 7.94 35.77 9.77
CA ALA A 189 7.05 34.65 9.48
C ALA A 189 5.90 34.58 10.51
N GLY A 190 5.00 35.57 10.50
CA GLY A 190 3.84 35.63 11.40
C GLY A 190 2.91 34.41 11.27
N TRP A 191 2.82 33.79 10.10
CA TRP A 191 2.07 32.54 9.90
C TRP A 191 2.59 31.38 10.79
N ALA A 192 3.87 31.42 11.19
CA ALA A 192 4.49 30.40 12.02
C ALA A 192 4.58 30.83 13.50
N TYR A 193 5.04 32.06 13.77
CA TYR A 193 5.42 32.48 15.12
C TYR A 193 4.60 33.65 15.69
N ALA A 194 3.52 34.09 15.04
CA ALA A 194 2.65 35.09 15.65
C ALA A 194 1.99 34.53 16.93
N PRO A 195 2.08 35.22 18.07
CA PRO A 195 1.54 34.74 19.34
C PRO A 195 0.02 34.48 19.24
N GLY A 196 -0.42 33.30 19.65
CA GLY A 196 -1.83 32.89 19.65
C GLY A 196 -2.41 32.44 18.30
N SER A 197 -1.72 32.65 17.18
CA SER A 197 -2.28 32.36 15.85
C SER A 197 -1.34 31.63 14.87
N GLY A 198 -0.02 31.66 15.09
CA GLY A 198 0.96 31.03 14.21
C GLY A 198 1.04 29.51 14.40
N THR A 199 1.33 28.73 13.36
CA THR A 199 1.32 27.25 13.44
C THR A 199 2.33 26.65 14.44
N ALA A 200 3.31 27.44 14.89
CA ALA A 200 4.33 27.07 15.87
C ALA A 200 4.47 28.15 16.97
N TRP A 201 3.44 28.94 17.23
CA TRP A 201 3.53 30.10 18.12
C TRP A 201 3.98 29.74 19.54
N GLU A 202 3.58 28.57 20.03
CA GLU A 202 3.92 28.02 21.36
C GLU A 202 5.41 27.71 21.53
N THR A 203 6.18 27.67 20.43
CA THR A 203 7.64 27.54 20.49
C THR A 203 8.35 28.86 20.77
N ALA A 204 7.69 29.99 20.48
CA ALA A 204 8.24 31.33 20.62
C ALA A 204 7.66 32.08 21.83
N TRP A 205 6.40 31.83 22.20
CA TRP A 205 5.68 32.61 23.21
C TRP A 205 5.01 31.75 24.27
N ASP A 206 4.97 32.25 25.51
CA ASP A 206 4.12 31.77 26.60
C ASP A 206 2.92 32.70 26.77
N LEU A 207 1.75 32.16 27.15
CA LEU A 207 0.63 33.00 27.57
C LEU A 207 0.99 33.68 28.90
N TYR A 208 0.77 34.99 28.99
CA TYR A 208 1.18 35.80 30.13
C TYR A 208 -0.03 36.32 30.91
N ASP A 209 -0.11 36.00 32.19
CA ASP A 209 -1.07 36.57 33.12
C ASP A 209 -0.37 37.58 34.05
N PRO A 210 -0.66 38.88 33.95
CA PRO A 210 -0.05 39.90 34.81
C PRO A 210 -0.43 39.77 36.29
N SER A 211 -1.45 38.97 36.64
CA SER A 211 -1.83 38.69 38.02
C SER A 211 -1.02 37.56 38.67
N ASN A 212 -0.29 36.76 37.88
CA ASN A 212 0.65 35.74 38.34
C ASN A 212 1.93 35.71 37.45
N PRO A 213 2.84 36.69 37.61
CA PRO A 213 3.95 36.91 36.68
C PRO A 213 5.11 35.92 36.78
N ASP A 214 5.16 35.12 37.85
CA ASP A 214 6.27 34.20 38.18
C ASP A 214 5.97 32.73 37.87
N GLU A 215 4.72 32.38 37.51
CA GLU A 215 4.35 31.03 37.06
C GLU A 215 3.86 31.05 35.60
N PRO A 216 4.53 30.36 34.67
CA PRO A 216 3.99 30.14 33.34
C PRO A 216 2.75 29.23 33.44
N VAL A 217 1.64 29.65 32.83
CA VAL A 217 0.46 28.79 32.64
C VAL A 217 0.89 27.62 31.75
N ASP A 218 0.97 26.43 32.34
CA ASP A 218 1.22 25.18 31.62
C ASP A 218 -0.10 24.70 31.00
N PRO A 219 -0.26 24.69 29.66
CA PRO A 219 -1.46 24.16 29.01
C PRO A 219 -1.62 22.64 29.18
N THR A 220 -0.74 21.98 29.94
CA THR A 220 -0.78 20.55 30.26
C THR A 220 -1.08 20.23 31.74
N ASP A 221 -1.44 21.23 32.56
CA ASP A 221 -1.88 20.98 33.95
C ASP A 221 -3.22 20.21 33.98
N PRO A 222 -3.28 18.97 34.54
CA PRO A 222 -4.48 18.12 34.52
C PRO A 222 -5.61 18.55 35.46
N ASP A 223 -5.41 19.59 36.29
CA ASP A 223 -6.32 19.90 37.41
C ASP A 223 -7.19 21.17 37.25
N GLU A 224 -7.27 21.81 36.07
CA GLU A 224 -8.34 22.77 35.76
C GLU A 224 -9.40 22.20 34.79
N PRO A 225 -10.68 22.08 35.20
CA PRO A 225 -11.73 21.51 34.37
C PRO A 225 -12.31 22.58 33.43
N THR A 226 -11.75 22.69 32.23
CA THR A 226 -12.58 23.06 31.07
C THR A 226 -12.95 21.75 30.37
N SER A 227 -14.23 21.50 30.10
CA SER A 227 -14.69 20.18 29.65
C SER A 227 -14.13 19.85 28.25
N ASP A 228 -12.99 19.17 28.22
CA ASP A 228 -12.34 18.64 27.01
C ASP A 228 -13.08 17.44 26.40
N GLU A 229 -14.20 17.05 27.00
CA GLU A 229 -15.00 15.91 26.61
C GLU A 229 -15.99 16.31 25.49
N TYR A 230 -15.78 15.77 24.30
CA TYR A 230 -16.78 15.83 23.24
C TYR A 230 -17.77 14.69 23.42
N VAL A 231 -19.03 15.04 23.68
CA VAL A 231 -20.12 14.07 23.89
C VAL A 231 -20.90 13.87 22.58
N THR A 232 -21.00 12.61 22.16
CA THR A 232 -21.80 12.16 21.02
C THR A 232 -22.61 10.92 21.38
N THR A 233 -23.33 10.35 20.42
CA THR A 233 -24.08 9.09 20.59
C THR A 233 -23.66 8.11 19.51
N GLN A 234 -23.85 6.81 19.73
CA GLN A 234 -23.56 5.79 18.71
C GLN A 234 -24.40 6.04 17.44
N ALA A 235 -25.67 6.42 17.60
CA ALA A 235 -26.56 6.74 16.49
C ALA A 235 -26.05 7.89 15.60
N LYS A 236 -25.38 8.90 16.18
CA LYS A 236 -24.76 9.98 15.39
C LYS A 236 -23.55 9.49 14.60
N LEU A 237 -22.74 8.61 15.17
CA LEU A 237 -21.58 8.04 14.48
C LEU A 237 -22.01 7.11 13.34
N ASP A 238 -23.00 6.26 13.59
CA ASP A 238 -23.56 5.35 12.57
C ASP A 238 -24.22 6.14 11.43
N ALA A 239 -24.97 7.20 11.76
CA ALA A 239 -25.54 8.10 10.76
C ALA A 239 -24.46 8.78 9.91
N LYS A 240 -23.32 9.16 10.52
CA LYS A 240 -22.21 9.77 9.79
C LYS A 240 -21.48 8.77 8.90
N GLU A 241 -21.27 7.54 9.37
CA GLU A 241 -20.73 6.45 8.57
C GLU A 241 -21.62 6.14 7.37
N ALA A 242 -22.95 6.08 7.58
CA ALA A 242 -23.92 5.89 6.51
C ALA A 242 -23.91 7.06 5.50
N GLU A 243 -23.85 8.31 5.98
CA GLU A 243 -23.74 9.51 5.14
C GLU A 243 -22.51 9.45 4.25
N LEU A 244 -21.33 9.27 4.85
CA LEU A 244 -20.04 9.28 4.16
C LEU A 244 -19.89 8.10 3.19
N THR A 245 -20.58 6.98 3.44
CA THR A 245 -20.52 5.81 2.57
C THR A 245 -21.66 5.67 1.56
N SER A 246 -22.58 6.63 1.51
CA SER A 246 -23.72 6.63 0.59
C SER A 246 -23.37 7.04 -0.86
N GLY A 247 -22.13 7.45 -1.13
CA GLY A 247 -21.67 7.85 -2.46
C GLY A 247 -21.73 6.73 -3.50
N THR A 248 -21.96 7.07 -4.76
CA THR A 248 -22.15 6.11 -5.85
C THR A 248 -20.95 5.19 -6.05
N VAL A 249 -19.73 5.73 -6.04
CA VAL A 249 -18.49 4.96 -6.25
C VAL A 249 -18.31 3.91 -5.16
N LEU A 250 -18.42 4.32 -3.89
CA LEU A 250 -18.25 3.40 -2.77
C LEU A 250 -19.38 2.37 -2.71
N SER A 251 -20.61 2.74 -3.07
CA SER A 251 -21.73 1.80 -3.19
C SER A 251 -21.47 0.74 -4.26
N GLN A 252 -20.94 1.13 -5.42
CA GLN A 252 -20.55 0.20 -6.49
C GLN A 252 -19.44 -0.76 -6.04
N VAL A 253 -18.42 -0.24 -5.36
CA VAL A 253 -17.34 -1.06 -4.80
C VAL A 253 -17.87 -2.04 -3.74
N LYS A 254 -18.73 -1.57 -2.81
CA LYS A 254 -19.34 -2.44 -1.79
C LYS A 254 -20.16 -3.56 -2.43
N GLU A 255 -20.89 -3.28 -3.51
CA GLU A 255 -21.62 -4.30 -4.25
C GLU A 255 -20.68 -5.28 -4.95
N SER A 256 -19.55 -4.81 -5.51
CA SER A 256 -18.59 -5.67 -6.22
C SER A 256 -17.88 -6.67 -5.30
N ILE A 257 -17.62 -6.29 -4.04
CA ILE A 257 -16.90 -7.13 -3.06
C ILE A 257 -17.82 -7.94 -2.14
N LYS A 258 -19.15 -7.79 -2.29
CA LYS A 258 -20.13 -8.49 -1.47
C LYS A 258 -19.87 -9.99 -1.50
N THR A 259 -20.01 -10.63 -0.35
CA THR A 259 -19.86 -12.08 -0.24
C THR A 259 -21.17 -12.78 0.10
N ARG A 260 -21.27 -14.03 -0.34
CA ARG A 260 -22.36 -14.94 0.01
C ARG A 260 -22.00 -15.72 1.28
N ASP A 261 -23.01 -16.12 2.04
CA ASP A 261 -22.84 -16.95 3.23
C ASP A 261 -22.18 -18.29 2.90
N ASN A 262 -21.28 -18.76 3.77
CA ASN A 262 -20.52 -19.98 3.52
C ASN A 262 -21.40 -21.23 3.45
N SER A 263 -22.54 -21.29 4.16
CA SER A 263 -23.46 -22.43 4.06
C SER A 263 -24.06 -22.58 2.66
N VAL A 264 -24.32 -21.46 1.97
CA VAL A 264 -24.81 -21.48 0.58
C VAL A 264 -23.68 -21.87 -0.38
N VAL A 265 -22.46 -21.38 -0.13
CA VAL A 265 -21.28 -21.71 -0.94
C VAL A 265 -20.95 -23.20 -0.83
N GLU A 266 -20.94 -23.77 0.37
CA GLU A 266 -20.62 -25.18 0.58
C GLU A 266 -21.66 -26.14 -0.02
N ALA A 267 -22.90 -25.67 -0.23
CA ALA A 267 -23.95 -26.44 -0.90
C ALA A 267 -23.84 -26.47 -2.43
N VAL A 268 -22.91 -25.70 -3.03
CA VAL A 268 -22.69 -25.66 -4.48
C VAL A 268 -22.05 -26.95 -4.95
N THR A 269 -22.70 -27.57 -5.93
CA THR A 269 -22.21 -28.76 -6.65
C THR A 269 -22.49 -28.60 -8.15
N ALA A 270 -21.69 -29.26 -8.99
CA ALA A 270 -21.82 -29.12 -10.44
C ALA A 270 -23.21 -29.55 -10.95
N GLY A 271 -23.83 -28.71 -11.77
CA GLY A 271 -25.14 -28.94 -12.40
C GLY A 271 -26.34 -28.81 -11.46
N ASN A 272 -26.15 -28.37 -10.22
CA ASN A 272 -27.24 -28.26 -9.26
C ASN A 272 -28.19 -27.10 -9.63
N PRO A 273 -29.50 -27.36 -9.83
CA PRO A 273 -30.45 -26.32 -10.24
C PRO A 273 -30.67 -25.24 -9.17
N ASN A 274 -30.26 -25.47 -7.93
CA ASN A 274 -30.31 -24.49 -6.84
C ASN A 274 -29.03 -23.64 -6.73
N ASN A 275 -28.04 -23.85 -7.62
CA ASN A 275 -26.85 -23.02 -7.65
C ASN A 275 -27.21 -21.53 -7.83
N PRO A 276 -26.41 -20.61 -7.27
CA PRO A 276 -26.59 -19.18 -7.50
C PRO A 276 -26.48 -18.80 -8.98
N ASP A 277 -27.12 -17.71 -9.39
CA ASP A 277 -27.20 -17.29 -10.80
C ASP A 277 -25.83 -17.08 -11.46
N ASN A 278 -24.85 -16.54 -10.72
CA ASN A 278 -23.51 -16.33 -11.26
C ASN A 278 -22.75 -17.65 -11.48
N VAL A 279 -23.03 -18.68 -10.67
CA VAL A 279 -22.52 -20.05 -10.88
C VAL A 279 -23.20 -20.69 -12.09
N LYS A 280 -24.53 -20.61 -12.17
CA LYS A 280 -25.31 -21.10 -13.33
C LYS A 280 -24.85 -20.48 -14.64
N ARG A 281 -24.47 -19.20 -14.63
CA ARG A 281 -23.90 -18.51 -15.81
C ARG A 281 -22.59 -19.15 -16.25
N VAL A 282 -21.68 -19.43 -15.31
CA VAL A 282 -20.40 -20.12 -15.62
C VAL A 282 -20.67 -21.52 -16.19
N GLU A 283 -21.56 -22.29 -15.57
CA GLU A 283 -21.95 -23.63 -16.04
C GLU A 283 -22.57 -23.58 -17.45
N LYS A 284 -23.45 -22.60 -17.72
CA LYS A 284 -24.02 -22.34 -19.04
C LYS A 284 -22.93 -22.03 -20.06
N ILE A 285 -22.02 -21.11 -19.74
CA ILE A 285 -20.91 -20.72 -20.63
C ILE A 285 -20.03 -21.92 -20.99
N PHE A 286 -19.66 -22.74 -20.01
CA PHE A 286 -18.86 -23.96 -20.24
C PHE A 286 -19.66 -25.00 -21.04
N THR A 287 -20.96 -25.16 -20.78
CA THR A 287 -21.83 -26.04 -21.58
C THR A 287 -21.92 -25.58 -23.04
N GLU A 288 -21.98 -24.27 -23.29
CA GLU A 288 -21.97 -23.73 -24.66
C GLU A 288 -20.63 -23.98 -25.36
N VAL A 289 -19.50 -23.90 -24.64
CA VAL A 289 -18.18 -24.26 -25.17
C VAL A 289 -18.10 -25.76 -25.48
N ALA A 290 -18.55 -26.61 -24.57
CA ALA A 290 -18.63 -28.06 -24.74
C ALA A 290 -19.38 -28.47 -26.02
N ILE A 291 -20.54 -27.85 -26.26
CA ILE A 291 -21.36 -28.11 -27.45
C ILE A 291 -20.64 -27.70 -28.73
N LYS A 292 -19.94 -26.55 -28.72
CA LYS A 292 -19.23 -26.04 -29.90
C LYS A 292 -17.99 -26.86 -30.25
N ASP A 293 -17.23 -27.27 -29.23
CA ASP A 293 -16.00 -28.03 -29.41
C ASP A 293 -16.27 -29.47 -29.87
N ASN A 294 -17.36 -30.09 -29.38
CA ASN A 294 -17.83 -31.44 -29.75
C ASN A 294 -16.77 -32.56 -29.61
N ALA A 295 -15.61 -32.26 -29.02
CA ALA A 295 -14.58 -33.23 -28.69
C ALA A 295 -15.06 -34.11 -27.52
N ILE A 296 -14.61 -35.36 -27.50
CA ILE A 296 -15.02 -36.32 -26.45
C ILE A 296 -14.61 -35.81 -25.06
N GLU A 297 -13.47 -35.14 -24.95
CA GLU A 297 -12.89 -34.62 -23.71
C GLU A 297 -13.74 -33.51 -23.07
N THR A 298 -14.53 -32.78 -23.86
CA THR A 298 -15.23 -31.56 -23.44
C THR A 298 -16.74 -31.71 -23.38
N LYS A 299 -17.31 -32.91 -23.47
CA LYS A 299 -18.77 -33.17 -23.50
C LYS A 299 -19.58 -32.70 -22.28
N SER A 300 -18.94 -32.14 -21.27
CA SER A 300 -19.57 -31.54 -20.09
C SER A 300 -18.86 -30.25 -19.67
N ALA A 301 -19.50 -29.44 -18.83
CA ALA A 301 -18.88 -28.24 -18.28
C ALA A 301 -17.60 -28.55 -17.48
N GLU A 302 -17.60 -29.64 -16.71
CA GLU A 302 -16.39 -30.14 -16.04
C GLU A 302 -15.34 -30.64 -17.04
N GLY A 303 -15.76 -31.24 -18.16
CA GLY A 303 -14.86 -31.60 -19.27
C GLY A 303 -14.15 -30.40 -19.86
N VAL A 304 -14.84 -29.26 -20.00
CA VAL A 304 -14.24 -27.98 -20.44
C VAL A 304 -13.22 -27.46 -19.41
N TRP A 305 -13.51 -27.56 -18.11
CA TRP A 305 -12.53 -27.26 -17.06
C TRP A 305 -11.29 -28.18 -17.15
N ASN A 306 -11.50 -29.49 -17.27
CA ASN A 306 -10.44 -30.48 -17.40
C ASN A 306 -9.61 -30.26 -18.66
N TYR A 307 -10.24 -29.83 -19.76
CA TYR A 307 -9.55 -29.45 -20.96
C TYR A 307 -8.69 -28.21 -20.70
N MET A 308 -9.24 -27.11 -20.17
CA MET A 308 -8.45 -25.90 -19.95
C MET A 308 -7.27 -26.08 -19.00
N PHE A 309 -7.38 -27.00 -18.03
CA PHE A 309 -6.38 -27.19 -16.98
C PHE A 309 -6.08 -28.69 -16.73
N PRO A 310 -5.47 -29.42 -17.69
CA PRO A 310 -5.28 -30.87 -17.57
C PRO A 310 -4.16 -31.22 -16.59
N GLU A 311 -3.17 -30.34 -16.40
CA GLU A 311 -1.99 -30.55 -15.53
C GLU A 311 -2.13 -29.92 -14.14
N ARG A 312 -3.31 -29.39 -13.81
CA ARG A 312 -3.55 -28.73 -12.52
C ARG A 312 -3.35 -29.68 -11.35
N SER A 313 -2.98 -29.12 -10.20
CA SER A 313 -2.94 -29.85 -8.95
C SER A 313 -4.34 -30.37 -8.54
N PRO A 314 -4.46 -31.55 -7.91
CA PRO A 314 -5.75 -32.14 -7.53
C PRO A 314 -6.64 -31.26 -6.63
N GLU A 315 -6.06 -30.34 -5.87
CA GLU A 315 -6.75 -29.39 -5.00
C GLU A 315 -7.62 -28.38 -5.80
N TYR A 316 -7.28 -28.14 -7.06
CA TYR A 316 -8.03 -27.27 -7.97
C TYR A 316 -9.12 -28.05 -8.69
N THR A 317 -10.22 -28.33 -8.00
CA THR A 317 -11.37 -29.02 -8.58
C THR A 317 -12.33 -28.04 -9.27
N TYR A 318 -13.10 -28.55 -10.23
CA TYR A 318 -14.16 -27.76 -10.86
C TYR A 318 -15.21 -27.31 -9.84
N GLU A 319 -15.56 -28.17 -8.88
CA GLU A 319 -16.50 -27.80 -7.82
C GLU A 319 -15.93 -26.67 -6.92
N ASN A 320 -14.66 -26.73 -6.54
CA ASN A 320 -14.00 -25.65 -5.79
C ASN A 320 -13.99 -24.33 -6.58
N PHE A 321 -13.84 -24.40 -7.90
CA PHE A 321 -14.00 -23.24 -8.77
C PHE A 321 -15.41 -22.67 -8.72
N LEU A 322 -16.45 -23.51 -8.81
CA LEU A 322 -17.84 -23.07 -8.69
C LEU A 322 -18.14 -22.47 -7.31
N LYS A 323 -17.58 -23.02 -6.23
CA LYS A 323 -17.67 -22.46 -4.87
C LYS A 323 -17.01 -21.07 -4.78
N ALA A 324 -15.83 -20.89 -5.37
CA ALA A 324 -15.17 -19.60 -5.45
C ALA A 324 -16.02 -18.56 -6.20
N VAL A 325 -16.61 -18.93 -7.34
CA VAL A 325 -17.57 -18.07 -8.07
C VAL A 325 -18.79 -17.77 -7.18
N ALA A 326 -19.34 -18.78 -6.51
CA ALA A 326 -20.49 -18.62 -5.63
C ALA A 326 -20.24 -17.67 -4.45
N LYS A 327 -19.01 -17.58 -3.95
CA LYS A 327 -18.71 -16.68 -2.84
C LYS A 327 -18.87 -15.21 -3.22
N PHE A 328 -18.60 -14.83 -4.47
CA PHE A 328 -18.59 -13.45 -4.95
C PHE A 328 -19.65 -13.21 -6.05
N PRO A 329 -20.86 -12.74 -5.71
CA PRO A 329 -21.97 -12.60 -6.66
C PRO A 329 -21.68 -11.68 -7.86
N ALA A 330 -20.81 -10.69 -7.70
CA ALA A 330 -20.42 -9.77 -8.76
C ALA A 330 -19.53 -10.43 -9.83
N PHE A 331 -18.73 -11.44 -9.46
CA PHE A 331 -17.94 -12.20 -10.43
C PHE A 331 -18.87 -13.06 -11.26
N CYS A 332 -18.88 -12.83 -12.58
CA CYS A 332 -19.89 -13.35 -13.49
C CYS A 332 -21.32 -12.99 -13.05
N GLY A 333 -21.53 -11.79 -12.49
CA GLY A 333 -22.83 -11.28 -12.07
C GLY A 333 -23.76 -10.89 -13.22
N THR A 334 -25.01 -10.58 -12.88
CA THR A 334 -26.00 -10.06 -13.84
C THR A 334 -25.94 -8.54 -13.88
N TYR A 335 -25.81 -7.98 -15.08
CA TYR A 335 -25.90 -6.55 -15.33
C TYR A 335 -27.28 -6.20 -15.89
N THR A 336 -27.94 -5.21 -15.28
CA THR A 336 -29.30 -4.77 -15.64
C THR A 336 -29.32 -3.41 -16.34
N ASP A 337 -28.14 -2.84 -16.62
CA ASP A 337 -27.93 -1.52 -17.21
C ASP A 337 -27.64 -1.59 -18.73
N GLY A 338 -27.93 -2.73 -19.36
CA GLY A 338 -27.74 -2.94 -20.80
C GLY A 338 -26.37 -3.52 -21.19
N ARG A 339 -25.45 -3.69 -20.24
CA ARG A 339 -24.20 -4.44 -20.48
C ARG A 339 -24.47 -5.93 -20.67
N ASP A 340 -23.67 -6.57 -21.53
CA ASP A 340 -23.78 -8.01 -21.80
C ASP A 340 -23.10 -8.82 -20.68
N SER A 341 -23.93 -9.45 -19.83
CA SER A 341 -23.47 -10.23 -18.69
C SER A 341 -22.67 -11.47 -19.09
N ASP A 342 -23.04 -12.12 -20.19
CA ASP A 342 -22.38 -13.35 -20.62
C ASP A 342 -21.04 -13.03 -21.29
N ALA A 343 -20.97 -11.94 -22.06
CA ALA A 343 -19.71 -11.45 -22.63
C ALA A 343 -18.73 -10.96 -21.54
N ILE A 344 -19.21 -10.20 -20.55
CA ILE A 344 -18.37 -9.77 -19.43
C ILE A 344 -17.89 -10.98 -18.63
N CYS A 345 -18.76 -11.95 -18.32
CA CYS A 345 -18.35 -13.16 -17.61
C CYS A 345 -17.29 -13.95 -18.39
N ARG A 346 -17.47 -14.18 -19.71
CA ARG A 346 -16.47 -14.83 -20.56
C ARG A 346 -15.13 -14.09 -20.53
N LYS A 347 -15.14 -12.76 -20.56
CA LYS A 347 -13.93 -11.93 -20.49
C LYS A 347 -13.27 -12.01 -19.12
N SER A 348 -14.04 -11.91 -18.03
CA SER A 348 -13.54 -12.09 -16.66
C SER A 348 -12.89 -13.45 -16.46
N LEU A 349 -13.50 -14.52 -16.98
CA LEU A 349 -12.92 -15.87 -16.97
C LEU A 349 -11.61 -15.92 -17.75
N ALA A 350 -11.58 -15.41 -18.98
CA ALA A 350 -10.36 -15.38 -19.80
C ALA A 350 -9.22 -14.61 -19.14
N THR A 351 -9.50 -13.41 -18.62
CA THR A 351 -8.53 -12.58 -17.91
C THR A 351 -7.99 -13.31 -16.68
N MET A 352 -8.88 -13.85 -15.85
CA MET A 352 -8.51 -14.54 -14.62
C MET A 352 -7.67 -15.80 -14.92
N PHE A 353 -8.08 -16.63 -15.88
CA PHE A 353 -7.38 -17.84 -16.25
C PHE A 353 -6.00 -17.57 -16.87
N ALA A 354 -5.86 -16.54 -17.70
CA ALA A 354 -4.56 -16.12 -18.23
C ALA A 354 -3.59 -15.72 -17.11
N HIS A 355 -4.08 -14.99 -16.11
CA HIS A 355 -3.26 -14.66 -14.95
C HIS A 355 -2.94 -15.90 -14.11
N PHE A 356 -3.87 -16.83 -13.89
CA PHE A 356 -3.59 -18.09 -13.18
C PHE A 356 -2.48 -18.88 -13.84
N THR A 357 -2.54 -19.00 -15.17
CA THR A 357 -1.51 -19.71 -15.92
C THR A 357 -0.14 -19.06 -15.73
N GLN A 358 -0.05 -17.73 -15.62
CA GLN A 358 1.22 -17.08 -15.31
C GLN A 358 1.67 -17.15 -13.84
N GLU A 359 0.73 -17.15 -12.88
CA GLU A 359 1.09 -17.21 -11.46
C GLU A 359 1.44 -18.63 -10.98
N THR A 360 0.78 -19.64 -11.53
CA THR A 360 0.77 -21.00 -10.97
C THR A 360 0.98 -22.08 -12.02
N GLY A 361 1.27 -21.70 -13.27
CA GLY A 361 1.39 -22.66 -14.35
C GLY A 361 2.73 -23.38 -14.40
N GLY A 362 2.77 -24.45 -15.19
CA GLY A 362 3.98 -25.25 -15.39
C GLY A 362 5.04 -24.57 -16.25
N HIS A 363 4.67 -23.62 -17.11
CA HIS A 363 5.57 -22.88 -18.01
C HIS A 363 6.58 -23.75 -18.77
N THR A 364 6.12 -24.93 -19.20
CA THR A 364 6.97 -25.97 -19.72
C THR A 364 6.75 -26.13 -21.22
N SER A 365 7.67 -25.58 -22.02
CA SER A 365 7.58 -25.56 -23.48
C SER A 365 7.72 -26.93 -24.16
N TRP A 366 8.13 -27.98 -23.43
CA TRP A 366 8.33 -29.33 -23.95
C TRP A 366 7.24 -30.33 -23.54
N TRP A 367 6.20 -29.88 -22.83
CA TRP A 367 5.01 -30.71 -22.61
C TRP A 367 4.15 -30.75 -23.87
N ASP A 368 3.45 -31.87 -24.07
CA ASP A 368 2.48 -32.02 -25.17
C ASP A 368 1.27 -31.08 -24.98
N VAL A 369 1.03 -30.63 -23.74
CA VAL A 369 0.01 -29.65 -23.39
C VAL A 369 0.54 -28.24 -23.69
N PRO A 370 -0.16 -27.40 -24.48
CA PRO A 370 0.29 -26.04 -24.77
C PRO A 370 0.28 -25.18 -23.50
N GLU A 371 1.22 -24.24 -23.39
CA GLU A 371 1.44 -23.47 -22.16
C GLU A 371 0.20 -22.76 -21.61
N TRP A 372 -0.68 -22.23 -22.47
CA TRP A 372 -1.92 -21.57 -22.02
C TRP A 372 -2.84 -22.48 -21.21
N ARG A 373 -2.74 -23.81 -21.39
CA ARG A 373 -3.47 -24.84 -20.63
C ARG A 373 -2.71 -25.35 -19.40
N GLN A 374 -1.48 -24.91 -19.17
CA GLN A 374 -0.67 -25.42 -18.06
C GLN A 374 -0.91 -24.66 -16.75
N GLY A 375 -2.02 -23.94 -16.59
CA GLY A 375 -2.30 -23.19 -15.36
C GLY A 375 -2.67 -24.09 -14.19
N LEU A 376 -2.55 -23.55 -12.97
CA LEU A 376 -2.94 -24.21 -11.71
C LEU A 376 -2.11 -25.46 -11.36
N VAL A 377 -0.88 -25.57 -11.86
CA VAL A 377 0.05 -26.66 -11.50
C VAL A 377 0.51 -26.53 -10.05
N HIS A 378 0.76 -25.30 -9.59
CA HIS A 378 1.28 -25.02 -8.25
C HIS A 378 0.20 -24.49 -7.30
N VAL A 379 0.06 -25.12 -6.13
CA VAL A 379 -0.84 -24.65 -5.05
C VAL A 379 -0.09 -23.80 -4.03
N ARG A 380 1.14 -24.19 -3.71
CA ARG A 380 2.04 -23.50 -2.79
C ARG A 380 3.21 -22.93 -3.57
N GLU A 381 3.73 -21.81 -3.10
CA GLU A 381 4.94 -21.19 -3.63
C GLU A 381 6.07 -22.23 -3.66
N MET A 382 6.76 -22.31 -4.79
CA MET A 382 7.82 -23.30 -4.97
C MET A 382 8.92 -23.10 -3.93
N GLY A 383 9.28 -24.21 -3.26
CA GLY A 383 10.31 -24.20 -2.22
C GLY A 383 9.80 -23.89 -0.82
N TRP A 384 8.50 -23.63 -0.64
CA TRP A 384 7.89 -23.41 0.67
C TRP A 384 7.00 -24.58 1.12
N ASP A 385 7.00 -24.84 2.42
CA ASP A 385 6.03 -25.71 3.08
C ASP A 385 5.57 -25.11 4.43
N GLU A 386 4.53 -25.71 5.01
CA GLU A 386 3.85 -25.20 6.20
C GLU A 386 4.71 -25.17 7.48
N ASN A 387 5.85 -25.88 7.49
CA ASN A 387 6.77 -25.92 8.63
C ASN A 387 7.89 -24.87 8.52
N MET A 388 8.06 -24.25 7.35
CA MET A 388 9.07 -23.23 7.12
C MET A 388 8.71 -21.91 7.80
N ARG A 389 9.72 -21.20 8.30
CA ARG A 389 9.58 -20.01 9.15
C ARG A 389 10.21 -18.79 8.50
N GLY A 390 9.80 -17.60 8.93
CA GLY A 390 10.40 -16.33 8.48
C GLY A 390 10.02 -15.91 7.06
N GLY A 391 9.03 -16.56 6.44
CA GLY A 391 8.55 -16.20 5.11
C GLY A 391 7.39 -15.22 5.16
N TYR A 392 7.52 -14.08 4.48
CA TYR A 392 6.40 -13.15 4.23
C TYR A 392 5.69 -12.68 5.50
N ASN A 393 6.46 -12.49 6.58
CA ASN A 393 5.96 -12.15 7.91
C ASN A 393 6.62 -10.88 8.47
N GLY A 394 7.12 -10.00 7.59
CA GLY A 394 7.83 -8.77 7.97
C GLY A 394 6.96 -7.76 8.72
N GLU A 395 5.65 -7.81 8.48
CA GLU A 395 4.64 -6.91 9.04
C GLU A 395 3.91 -7.54 10.24
N CYS A 396 4.49 -8.58 10.84
CA CYS A 396 3.94 -9.25 12.00
C CYS A 396 4.27 -8.57 13.34
N ASN A 397 5.08 -7.50 13.34
CA ASN A 397 5.40 -6.75 14.54
C ASN A 397 4.11 -6.18 15.18
N PRO A 398 3.72 -6.58 16.39
CA PRO A 398 2.50 -6.09 17.03
C PRO A 398 2.57 -4.61 17.45
N ASP A 399 3.74 -4.00 17.41
CA ASP A 399 3.93 -2.59 17.74
C ASP A 399 3.63 -1.65 16.56
N VAL A 400 3.50 -2.19 15.34
CA VAL A 400 3.07 -1.42 14.16
C VAL A 400 1.60 -1.70 13.85
N TRP A 401 0.92 -0.72 13.26
CA TRP A 401 -0.53 -0.82 13.02
C TRP A 401 -0.91 -2.01 12.14
N GLN A 402 -0.05 -2.44 11.20
CA GLN A 402 -0.31 -3.63 10.36
C GLN A 402 -0.35 -4.91 11.20
N GLY A 403 0.58 -5.07 12.15
CA GLY A 403 0.60 -6.23 13.05
C GLY A 403 -0.49 -6.17 14.13
N GLN A 404 -1.05 -4.98 14.38
CA GLN A 404 -2.25 -4.82 15.21
C GLN A 404 -3.53 -5.16 14.45
N THR A 405 -3.62 -4.72 13.19
CA THR A 405 -4.80 -4.89 12.32
C THR A 405 -4.90 -6.32 11.76
N TRP A 406 -3.76 -6.89 11.36
CA TRP A 406 -3.64 -8.25 10.83
C TRP A 406 -2.60 -9.04 11.63
N PRO A 407 -2.92 -9.35 12.91
CA PRO A 407 -1.99 -10.01 13.81
C PRO A 407 -1.66 -11.40 13.30
N CYS A 408 -0.36 -11.66 13.15
CA CYS A 408 0.09 -12.93 12.64
C CYS A 408 -0.15 -14.06 13.65
N GLY A 409 -0.68 -15.16 13.14
CA GLY A 409 -0.74 -16.43 13.85
C GLY A 409 0.66 -16.90 14.23
N LYS A 410 0.73 -17.71 15.28
CA LYS A 410 1.98 -18.23 15.81
C LYS A 410 2.01 -19.75 15.74
N PHE A 411 3.21 -20.30 15.58
CA PHE A 411 3.50 -21.69 15.91
C PHE A 411 3.51 -21.89 17.43
N GLU A 412 3.48 -23.14 17.88
CA GLU A 412 3.49 -23.48 19.32
C GLU A 412 4.70 -22.89 20.07
N ASN A 413 5.83 -22.74 19.37
CA ASN A 413 7.06 -22.19 19.96
C ASN A 413 7.10 -20.65 19.98
N GLY A 414 6.01 -19.97 19.59
CA GLY A 414 5.88 -18.51 19.62
C GLY A 414 6.33 -17.79 18.35
N ASP A 415 6.98 -18.47 17.40
CA ASP A 415 7.37 -17.89 16.12
C ASP A 415 6.13 -17.58 15.28
N PHE A 416 6.17 -16.49 14.50
CA PHE A 416 5.10 -16.19 13.56
C PHE A 416 5.04 -17.22 12.43
N LYS A 417 3.81 -17.52 11.99
CA LYS A 417 3.55 -18.33 10.79
C LYS A 417 4.06 -17.62 9.54
N SER A 418 4.35 -18.40 8.51
CA SER A 418 4.78 -17.89 7.21
C SER A 418 3.59 -17.72 6.26
N TYR A 419 3.52 -16.56 5.61
CA TYR A 419 2.45 -16.17 4.69
C TYR A 419 2.94 -16.19 3.23
N PHE A 420 3.66 -17.25 2.84
CA PHE A 420 4.09 -17.48 1.47
C PHE A 420 2.90 -17.75 0.53
N GLY A 421 3.16 -17.69 -0.78
CA GLY A 421 2.15 -17.81 -1.82
C GLY A 421 1.32 -19.08 -1.71
N ARG A 422 -0.01 -18.95 -1.60
CA ARG A 422 -0.96 -20.07 -1.70
C ARG A 422 -2.10 -19.78 -2.67
N GLY A 423 -2.59 -20.85 -3.29
CA GLY A 423 -3.72 -20.83 -4.23
C GLY A 423 -3.38 -20.18 -5.58
N ALA A 424 -4.43 -20.02 -6.40
CA ALA A 424 -4.36 -19.60 -7.80
C ALA A 424 -3.83 -18.17 -7.97
N LYS A 425 -3.95 -17.32 -6.95
CA LYS A 425 -3.40 -15.95 -6.94
C LYS A 425 -1.99 -15.88 -6.37
N GLN A 426 -1.49 -16.95 -5.75
CA GLN A 426 -0.32 -16.91 -4.87
C GLN A 426 -0.47 -15.79 -3.82
N LEU A 427 -1.52 -15.90 -3.00
CA LEU A 427 -1.77 -14.93 -1.93
C LEU A 427 -0.60 -14.98 -0.93
N SER A 428 0.01 -13.82 -0.67
CA SER A 428 1.18 -13.70 0.23
C SER A 428 1.03 -12.53 1.20
N TYR A 429 1.74 -12.58 2.32
CA TYR A 429 1.74 -11.60 3.43
C TYR A 429 0.48 -11.56 4.29
N ASN A 430 0.65 -11.38 5.61
CA ASN A 430 -0.44 -11.30 6.58
C ASN A 430 -1.47 -10.21 6.24
N TYR A 431 -1.03 -9.05 5.76
CA TYR A 431 -1.92 -7.95 5.38
C TYR A 431 -2.76 -8.21 4.12
N ASN A 432 -2.51 -9.29 3.37
CA ASN A 432 -3.43 -9.77 2.33
C ASN A 432 -4.28 -10.95 2.83
N TYR A 433 -3.72 -11.83 3.67
CA TYR A 433 -4.45 -12.91 4.32
C TYR A 433 -5.56 -12.40 5.26
N GLY A 434 -5.31 -11.32 6.00
CA GLY A 434 -6.26 -10.72 6.93
C GLY A 434 -7.54 -10.22 6.24
N PRO A 435 -7.46 -9.30 5.26
CA PRO A 435 -8.64 -8.86 4.51
C PRO A 435 -9.35 -10.00 3.77
N PHE A 436 -8.60 -10.97 3.24
CA PHE A 436 -9.21 -12.16 2.64
C PHE A 436 -9.98 -12.99 3.68
N SER A 437 -9.41 -13.20 4.87
CA SER A 437 -10.08 -13.88 5.98
C SER A 437 -11.34 -13.13 6.41
N GLN A 438 -11.28 -11.81 6.51
CA GLN A 438 -12.43 -10.96 6.81
C GLN A 438 -13.53 -11.14 5.77
N ALA A 439 -13.21 -11.16 4.47
CA ALA A 439 -14.20 -11.38 3.41
C ALA A 439 -14.82 -12.79 3.46
N MET A 440 -14.02 -13.80 3.85
CA MET A 440 -14.47 -15.19 3.88
C MET A 440 -15.28 -15.53 5.13
N PHE A 441 -14.92 -14.98 6.29
CA PHE A 441 -15.39 -15.42 7.60
C PHE A 441 -15.92 -14.30 8.51
N GLY A 442 -15.79 -13.03 8.11
CA GLY A 442 -16.07 -11.90 8.99
C GLY A 442 -15.06 -11.73 10.13
N ASP A 443 -13.93 -12.46 10.07
CA ASP A 443 -12.88 -12.47 11.07
C ASP A 443 -11.51 -12.59 10.39
N VAL A 444 -10.60 -11.67 10.70
CA VAL A 444 -9.22 -11.67 10.19
C VAL A 444 -8.41 -12.88 10.69
N ARG A 445 -8.75 -13.45 11.85
CA ARG A 445 -7.95 -14.46 12.54
C ARG A 445 -7.97 -15.82 11.87
N VAL A 446 -9.08 -16.23 11.25
CA VAL A 446 -9.24 -17.59 10.73
C VAL A 446 -8.09 -18.01 9.82
N LEU A 447 -7.75 -17.20 8.81
CA LEU A 447 -6.65 -17.50 7.89
C LEU A 447 -5.29 -16.97 8.36
N LEU A 448 -5.26 -16.01 9.29
CA LEU A 448 -4.00 -15.61 9.91
C LEU A 448 -3.46 -16.72 10.82
N ASP A 449 -4.35 -17.42 11.53
CA ASP A 449 -4.02 -18.56 12.37
C ASP A 449 -3.91 -19.86 11.57
N ASN A 450 -4.63 -20.01 10.45
CA ASN A 450 -4.62 -21.22 9.63
C ASN A 450 -4.36 -20.93 8.14
N PRO A 451 -3.19 -20.39 7.77
CA PRO A 451 -2.92 -19.94 6.40
C PRO A 451 -2.94 -21.08 5.36
N ASN A 452 -2.69 -22.33 5.78
CA ASN A 452 -2.75 -23.51 4.91
C ASN A 452 -4.16 -23.76 4.32
N MET A 453 -5.23 -23.27 4.98
CA MET A 453 -6.59 -23.40 4.45
C MET A 453 -6.75 -22.77 3.06
N VAL A 454 -5.94 -21.75 2.73
CA VAL A 454 -5.92 -21.14 1.40
C VAL A 454 -5.42 -22.11 0.33
N ALA A 455 -4.57 -23.08 0.67
CA ALA A 455 -4.14 -24.12 -0.26
C ALA A 455 -5.12 -25.31 -0.32
N ASP A 456 -5.62 -25.72 0.85
CA ASP A 456 -6.24 -27.05 1.04
C ASP A 456 -7.76 -27.08 0.79
N THR A 457 -8.40 -25.93 0.57
CA THR A 457 -9.85 -25.80 0.41
C THR A 457 -10.21 -25.00 -0.85
N TRP A 458 -11.50 -24.79 -1.12
CA TRP A 458 -11.97 -23.94 -2.23
C TRP A 458 -11.47 -22.48 -2.15
N LEU A 459 -10.92 -22.09 -1.00
CA LEU A 459 -10.20 -20.82 -0.84
C LEU A 459 -9.00 -20.67 -1.79
N ASN A 460 -8.47 -21.78 -2.33
CA ASN A 460 -7.38 -21.76 -3.30
C ASN A 460 -7.75 -21.01 -4.60
N LEU A 461 -9.01 -21.08 -5.01
CA LEU A 461 -9.55 -20.34 -6.15
C LEU A 461 -10.28 -19.08 -5.71
N ALA A 462 -10.86 -19.06 -4.51
CA ALA A 462 -11.54 -17.87 -3.99
C ALA A 462 -10.58 -16.71 -3.72
N SER A 463 -9.32 -16.97 -3.34
CA SER A 463 -8.30 -15.92 -3.16
C SER A 463 -8.06 -15.12 -4.44
N ALA A 464 -8.17 -15.78 -5.59
CA ALA A 464 -8.09 -15.14 -6.89
C ALA A 464 -9.34 -14.36 -7.26
N VAL A 465 -10.54 -14.92 -7.04
CA VAL A 465 -11.78 -14.19 -7.29
C VAL A 465 -11.87 -12.96 -6.37
N PHE A 466 -11.44 -13.09 -5.11
CA PHE A 466 -11.28 -11.98 -4.17
C PHE A 466 -10.40 -10.88 -4.75
N PHE A 467 -9.16 -11.22 -5.14
CA PHE A 467 -8.24 -10.24 -5.72
C PHE A 467 -8.79 -9.61 -7.02
N PHE A 468 -9.60 -10.35 -7.78
CA PHE A 468 -10.23 -9.86 -9.00
C PHE A 468 -11.27 -8.77 -8.74
N VAL A 469 -12.09 -8.93 -7.70
CA VAL A 469 -13.20 -8.01 -7.39
C VAL A 469 -12.84 -6.93 -6.38
N TYR A 470 -11.82 -7.14 -5.55
CA TYR A 470 -11.44 -6.27 -4.45
C TYR A 470 -10.45 -5.18 -4.91
N PRO A 471 -10.77 -3.89 -4.77
CA PRO A 471 -9.85 -2.82 -5.14
C PRO A 471 -8.72 -2.64 -4.12
N GLN A 472 -7.56 -2.20 -4.59
CA GLN A 472 -6.41 -1.85 -3.74
C GLN A 472 -5.87 -0.49 -4.14
N PRO A 473 -6.52 0.61 -3.71
CA PRO A 473 -6.11 1.97 -4.03
C PRO A 473 -4.60 2.18 -3.90
N PRO A 474 -3.95 2.81 -4.89
CA PRO A 474 -4.54 3.53 -6.03
C PRO A 474 -4.99 2.64 -7.22
N LYS A 475 -4.96 1.31 -7.09
CA LYS A 475 -5.37 0.38 -8.14
C LYS A 475 -6.88 0.11 -8.08
N PRO A 476 -7.61 0.20 -9.22
CA PRO A 476 -8.99 -0.27 -9.28
C PRO A 476 -9.04 -1.80 -9.17
N SER A 477 -10.24 -2.37 -8.97
CA SER A 477 -10.42 -3.81 -9.13
C SER A 477 -10.33 -4.22 -10.59
N MET A 478 -9.88 -5.44 -10.87
CA MET A 478 -9.89 -5.97 -12.25
C MET A 478 -11.32 -6.09 -12.78
N LEU A 479 -12.30 -6.38 -11.94
CA LEU A 479 -13.70 -6.38 -12.34
C LEU A 479 -14.13 -5.02 -12.91
N HIS A 480 -13.78 -3.90 -12.25
CA HIS A 480 -14.16 -2.57 -12.72
C HIS A 480 -13.46 -2.17 -14.03
N VAL A 481 -12.27 -2.70 -14.28
CA VAL A 481 -11.60 -2.56 -15.59
C VAL A 481 -12.39 -3.32 -16.67
N ILE A 482 -12.76 -4.57 -16.39
CA ILE A 482 -13.35 -5.48 -17.39
C ILE A 482 -14.81 -5.13 -17.68
N ASP A 483 -15.57 -4.69 -16.69
CA ASP A 483 -16.98 -4.32 -16.83
C ASP A 483 -17.18 -2.87 -17.29
N GLY A 484 -16.09 -2.09 -17.37
CA GLY A 484 -16.05 -0.72 -17.86
C GLY A 484 -16.48 0.35 -16.87
N THR A 485 -16.67 0.03 -15.59
CA THR A 485 -17.03 1.04 -14.57
C THR A 485 -15.84 1.88 -14.14
N TRP A 486 -14.62 1.34 -14.19
CA TRP A 486 -13.42 2.16 -14.06
C TRP A 486 -13.18 2.97 -15.34
N GLN A 487 -13.24 4.29 -15.19
CA GLN A 487 -13.02 5.24 -16.28
C GLN A 487 -11.74 6.04 -16.00
N PRO A 488 -10.62 5.76 -16.70
CA PRO A 488 -9.36 6.44 -16.44
C PRO A 488 -9.47 7.96 -16.65
N ASN A 489 -8.99 8.70 -15.66
CA ASN A 489 -9.00 10.15 -15.66
C ASN A 489 -7.76 10.73 -16.38
N ALA A 490 -7.51 12.03 -16.25
CA ALA A 490 -6.37 12.67 -16.91
C ALA A 490 -5.01 12.17 -16.40
N ALA A 491 -4.90 11.87 -15.10
CA ALA A 491 -3.68 11.33 -14.50
C ALA A 491 -3.40 9.90 -15.00
N ASP A 492 -4.44 9.04 -15.01
CA ASP A 492 -4.33 7.68 -15.53
C ASP A 492 -3.86 7.69 -17.00
N LYS A 493 -4.48 8.54 -17.84
CA LYS A 493 -4.11 8.67 -19.26
C LYS A 493 -2.69 9.20 -19.44
N ALA A 494 -2.25 10.17 -18.64
CA ALA A 494 -0.87 10.65 -18.64
C ALA A 494 0.15 9.57 -18.22
N ASN A 495 -0.32 8.59 -17.46
CA ASN A 495 0.43 7.40 -17.05
C ASN A 495 0.29 6.21 -18.02
N ASN A 496 -0.35 6.41 -19.18
CA ASN A 496 -0.67 5.38 -20.17
C ASN A 496 -1.56 4.24 -19.63
N LEU A 497 -2.28 4.48 -18.54
CA LEU A 497 -3.24 3.53 -17.97
C LEU A 497 -4.58 3.68 -18.70
N THR A 498 -4.85 2.72 -19.59
CA THR A 498 -6.07 2.69 -20.42
C THR A 498 -6.78 1.35 -20.25
N PRO A 499 -8.10 1.27 -20.49
CA PRO A 499 -8.84 0.02 -20.32
C PRO A 499 -8.36 -1.07 -21.28
N GLY A 500 -8.13 -2.27 -20.74
CA GLY A 500 -7.67 -3.43 -21.49
C GLY A 500 -6.96 -4.45 -20.60
N PHE A 501 -6.62 -5.60 -21.17
CA PHE A 501 -5.90 -6.67 -20.45
C PHE A 501 -4.53 -6.21 -19.90
N GLY A 502 -3.84 -5.28 -20.56
CA GLY A 502 -2.56 -4.79 -20.07
C GLY A 502 -2.64 -4.14 -18.68
N VAL A 503 -3.73 -3.42 -18.40
CA VAL A 503 -3.91 -2.76 -17.10
C VAL A 503 -4.20 -3.78 -15.99
N THR A 504 -4.74 -4.96 -16.31
CA THR A 504 -4.94 -6.02 -15.30
C THR A 504 -3.61 -6.66 -14.90
N THR A 505 -2.64 -6.78 -15.84
CA THR A 505 -1.24 -7.11 -15.52
C THR A 505 -0.62 -6.04 -14.60
N GLN A 506 -0.86 -4.76 -14.88
CA GLN A 506 -0.38 -3.66 -14.03
C GLN A 506 -0.94 -3.73 -12.60
N ILE A 507 -2.22 -4.09 -12.45
CA ILE A 507 -2.86 -4.28 -11.13
C ILE A 507 -2.16 -5.40 -10.35
N ILE A 508 -1.93 -6.55 -10.99
CA ILE A 508 -1.36 -7.75 -10.36
C ILE A 508 0.11 -7.56 -9.98
N ASN A 509 0.96 -7.18 -10.93
CA ASN A 509 2.42 -7.18 -10.71
C ASN A 509 3.15 -6.05 -11.45
N GLY A 510 2.51 -4.89 -11.51
CA GLY A 510 2.99 -3.74 -12.27
C GLY A 510 4.37 -3.21 -11.89
N GLY A 511 4.78 -3.36 -10.64
CA GLY A 511 6.11 -2.94 -10.16
C GLY A 511 7.26 -3.76 -10.77
N VAL A 512 6.97 -4.93 -11.33
CA VAL A 512 7.96 -5.84 -11.91
C VAL A 512 7.77 -6.00 -13.41
N GLU A 513 6.53 -6.08 -13.89
CA GLU A 513 6.22 -6.51 -15.26
C GLU A 513 6.00 -5.35 -16.25
N CYS A 514 5.83 -4.12 -15.76
CA CYS A 514 5.31 -3.01 -16.56
C CYS A 514 6.16 -1.73 -16.46
N GLY A 515 5.84 -0.75 -17.31
CA GLY A 515 6.51 0.56 -17.33
C GLY A 515 7.85 0.61 -18.07
N GLY A 516 8.43 -0.54 -18.39
CA GLY A 516 9.60 -0.64 -19.26
C GLY A 516 9.32 -0.23 -20.72
N SER A 517 10.39 -0.09 -21.51
CA SER A 517 10.31 0.21 -22.95
C SER A 517 9.89 -0.98 -23.82
N VAL A 518 9.87 -2.19 -23.24
CA VAL A 518 9.51 -3.45 -23.89
C VAL A 518 8.49 -4.21 -23.04
N GLU A 519 7.72 -5.09 -23.66
CA GLU A 519 6.98 -6.10 -22.90
C GLU A 519 7.96 -7.14 -22.39
N VAL A 520 7.96 -7.39 -21.08
CA VAL A 520 8.77 -8.47 -20.50
C VAL A 520 8.13 -9.83 -20.79
N ALA A 521 8.90 -10.90 -20.66
CA ALA A 521 8.47 -12.26 -20.99
C ALA A 521 7.18 -12.66 -20.25
N GLN A 522 7.05 -12.30 -18.96
CA GLN A 522 5.87 -12.58 -18.15
C GLN A 522 4.61 -11.89 -18.70
N SER A 523 4.72 -10.62 -19.12
CA SER A 523 3.61 -9.91 -19.77
C SER A 523 3.25 -10.55 -21.12
N ILE A 524 4.25 -10.94 -21.92
CA ILE A 524 4.03 -11.64 -23.20
C ILE A 524 3.28 -12.96 -22.99
N ASN A 525 3.69 -13.76 -22.01
CA ASN A 525 3.02 -15.02 -21.66
C ASN A 525 1.55 -14.78 -21.28
N ARG A 526 1.27 -13.79 -20.42
CA ARG A 526 -0.11 -13.42 -20.05
C ARG A 526 -0.95 -13.05 -21.28
N ILE A 527 -0.39 -12.28 -22.21
CA ILE A 527 -1.06 -11.86 -23.45
C ILE A 527 -1.40 -13.10 -24.31
N ASP A 528 -0.45 -14.02 -24.47
CA ASP A 528 -0.67 -15.25 -25.24
C ASP A 528 -1.76 -16.12 -24.60
N TYR A 529 -1.68 -16.33 -23.29
CA TYR A 529 -2.68 -17.12 -22.56
C TYR A 529 -4.07 -16.48 -22.64
N TYR A 530 -4.16 -15.15 -22.48
CA TYR A 530 -5.41 -14.41 -22.63
C TYR A 530 -5.98 -14.55 -24.04
N GLY A 531 -5.14 -14.47 -25.07
CA GLY A 531 -5.56 -14.69 -26.45
C GLY A 531 -6.19 -16.04 -26.68
N ASN A 532 -5.56 -17.10 -26.17
CA ASN A 532 -6.06 -18.46 -26.28
C ASN A 532 -7.36 -18.67 -25.48
N PHE A 533 -7.45 -18.17 -24.25
CA PHE A 533 -8.68 -18.27 -23.45
C PHE A 533 -9.83 -17.46 -24.04
N MET A 534 -9.59 -16.25 -24.55
CA MET A 534 -10.60 -15.45 -25.24
C MET A 534 -11.19 -16.23 -26.43
N ASN A 535 -10.32 -16.78 -27.29
CA ASN A 535 -10.75 -17.58 -28.43
C ASN A 535 -11.53 -18.83 -27.99
N TYR A 536 -11.02 -19.59 -27.02
CA TYR A 536 -11.66 -20.81 -26.55
C TYR A 536 -13.02 -20.56 -25.86
N LEU A 537 -13.14 -19.44 -25.14
CA LEU A 537 -14.41 -18.97 -24.57
C LEU A 537 -15.28 -18.23 -25.59
N GLY A 538 -14.93 -18.25 -26.89
CA GLY A 538 -15.77 -17.75 -27.97
C GLY A 538 -15.90 -16.22 -28.02
N LEU A 539 -14.89 -15.48 -27.55
CA LEU A 539 -14.80 -14.04 -27.65
C LEU A 539 -13.76 -13.61 -28.68
N ASN A 540 -14.03 -12.47 -29.33
CA ASN A 540 -13.04 -11.77 -30.14
C ASN A 540 -12.41 -10.67 -29.29
N ILE A 541 -11.10 -10.49 -29.44
CA ILE A 541 -10.39 -9.36 -28.86
C ILE A 541 -10.60 -8.14 -29.77
N PRO A 542 -11.18 -7.03 -29.28
CA PRO A 542 -11.27 -5.81 -30.04
C PRO A 542 -9.87 -5.32 -30.46
N SER A 543 -9.71 -4.87 -31.70
CA SER A 543 -8.42 -4.32 -32.17
C SER A 543 -7.96 -3.08 -31.41
N THR A 544 -8.87 -2.44 -30.68
CA THR A 544 -8.61 -1.29 -29.82
C THR A 544 -8.18 -1.66 -28.39
N GLU A 545 -8.26 -2.94 -28.00
CA GLU A 545 -7.90 -3.37 -26.66
C GLU A 545 -6.38 -3.38 -26.47
N VAL A 546 -5.91 -2.68 -25.44
CA VAL A 546 -4.49 -2.68 -25.07
C VAL A 546 -4.19 -3.94 -24.26
N LEU A 547 -3.41 -4.85 -24.84
CA LEU A 547 -3.11 -6.16 -24.23
C LEU A 547 -1.87 -6.16 -23.33
N GLY A 548 -0.85 -5.39 -23.69
CA GLY A 548 0.40 -5.32 -22.92
C GLY A 548 0.47 -4.13 -21.98
N CYS A 549 1.47 -4.10 -21.10
CA CYS A 549 1.64 -3.06 -20.10
C CYS A 549 2.97 -2.30 -20.17
N LYS A 550 3.74 -2.46 -21.26
CA LYS A 550 4.92 -1.64 -21.52
C LYS A 550 4.53 -0.15 -21.57
N GLY A 551 5.38 0.70 -21.02
CA GLY A 551 5.16 2.14 -20.94
C GLY A 551 4.03 2.59 -20.00
N MET A 552 3.29 1.67 -19.35
CA MET A 552 2.34 2.02 -18.28
C MET A 552 3.11 2.41 -17.01
N LYS A 553 2.93 3.64 -16.52
CA LYS A 553 3.44 4.04 -15.21
C LYS A 553 2.57 3.43 -14.11
N GLN A 554 3.12 3.39 -12.89
CA GLN A 554 2.37 2.91 -11.72
C GLN A 554 1.10 3.73 -11.49
N PHE A 555 0.07 3.09 -10.92
CA PHE A 555 -1.08 3.80 -10.39
C PHE A 555 -0.64 4.77 -9.28
N ASP A 556 -1.27 5.93 -9.21
CA ASP A 556 -0.97 6.95 -8.20
C ASP A 556 -2.25 7.54 -7.59
N ALA A 557 -2.09 8.34 -6.52
CA ALA A 557 -3.19 8.89 -5.74
C ALA A 557 -4.11 9.86 -6.53
N ASN A 558 -3.69 10.33 -7.71
CA ASN A 558 -4.52 11.17 -8.57
C ASN A 558 -5.33 10.35 -9.58
N GLY A 559 -5.09 9.03 -9.68
CA GLY A 559 -5.79 8.13 -10.61
C GLY A 559 -7.22 7.82 -10.17
N ALA A 560 -8.08 7.45 -11.12
CA ALA A 560 -9.48 7.10 -10.85
C ALA A 560 -9.62 5.79 -10.03
N GLY A 561 -8.55 5.00 -9.93
CA GLY A 561 -8.47 3.82 -9.06
C GLY A 561 -8.17 4.14 -7.58
N ALA A 562 -7.82 5.39 -7.25
CA ALA A 562 -7.60 5.85 -5.88
C ALA A 562 -8.90 6.11 -5.13
N THR A 563 -9.80 5.12 -5.14
CA THR A 563 -11.08 5.20 -4.43
C THR A 563 -10.85 5.34 -2.93
N GLU A 564 -11.55 6.28 -2.29
CA GLU A 564 -11.42 6.51 -0.86
C GLU A 564 -12.24 5.48 -0.08
N ILE A 565 -11.56 4.44 0.44
CA ILE A 565 -12.19 3.26 1.05
C ILE A 565 -11.69 2.96 2.47
N TYR A 566 -10.85 3.83 3.02
CA TYR A 566 -10.31 3.72 4.37
C TYR A 566 -10.68 4.95 5.19
N TRP A 567 -10.78 4.79 6.51
CA TRP A 567 -11.01 5.90 7.43
C TRP A 567 -9.70 6.42 8.00
N GLU A 568 -9.59 7.74 8.09
CA GLU A 568 -8.48 8.46 8.72
C GLU A 568 -9.02 9.63 9.53
N GLN A 569 -8.27 10.11 10.52
CA GLN A 569 -8.56 11.36 11.21
C GLN A 569 -8.90 12.51 10.25
N ASN A 570 -10.02 13.19 10.52
CA ASN A 570 -10.27 14.49 9.91
C ASN A 570 -9.56 15.59 10.71
N PHE A 571 -8.70 16.36 10.05
CA PHE A 571 -7.93 17.46 10.65
C PHE A 571 -8.62 18.83 10.54
N ASP A 572 -9.85 18.89 10.02
CA ASP A 572 -10.64 20.12 9.95
C ASP A 572 -10.87 20.73 11.35
N HIS A 573 -10.84 22.07 11.41
CA HIS A 573 -11.02 22.83 12.64
C HIS A 573 -12.48 23.26 12.85
N TYR A 574 -13.00 23.03 14.05
CA TYR A 574 -14.36 23.41 14.46
C TYR A 574 -14.30 24.22 15.75
N ALA A 575 -14.57 25.52 15.66
CA ALA A 575 -14.41 26.45 16.78
C ALA A 575 -15.26 26.11 18.01
N ASP A 576 -16.39 25.41 17.81
CA ASP A 576 -17.32 25.04 18.88
C ASP A 576 -16.95 23.71 19.56
N ASN A 577 -15.94 22.98 19.05
CA ASN A 577 -15.52 21.70 19.60
C ASN A 577 -14.32 21.86 20.55
N PRO A 578 -14.15 20.95 21.53
CA PRO A 578 -12.99 20.95 22.41
C PRO A 578 -11.66 20.95 21.64
N GLY A 579 -10.79 21.92 21.97
CA GLY A 579 -9.51 22.12 21.30
C GLY A 579 -9.61 22.38 19.79
N GLY A 580 -10.77 22.81 19.28
CA GLY A 580 -10.98 23.06 17.85
C GLY A 580 -11.04 21.80 16.98
N LYS A 581 -11.06 20.60 17.57
CA LYS A 581 -10.91 19.32 16.84
C LYS A 581 -12.18 18.89 16.12
N SER A 582 -12.05 18.09 15.07
CA SER A 582 -13.21 17.57 14.32
C SER A 582 -14.05 16.52 15.05
N PHE A 583 -13.42 15.72 15.92
CA PHE A 583 -14.01 14.50 16.49
C PHE A 583 -14.64 13.58 15.43
N ALA A 584 -14.05 13.57 14.24
CA ALA A 584 -14.54 12.83 13.07
C ALA A 584 -13.40 12.21 12.29
N CYS A 585 -13.72 11.14 11.58
CA CYS A 585 -12.86 10.59 10.52
C CYS A 585 -13.40 10.98 9.14
N LYS A 586 -12.57 10.83 8.12
CA LYS A 586 -12.92 11.02 6.70
C LYS A 586 -12.42 9.84 5.88
N LEU A 587 -12.97 9.70 4.67
CA LEU A 587 -12.50 8.71 3.72
C LEU A 587 -11.14 9.14 3.13
N VAL A 588 -10.25 8.18 2.92
CA VAL A 588 -8.95 8.35 2.25
C VAL A 588 -8.63 7.19 1.31
N GLY A 589 -7.79 7.46 0.31
CA GLY A 589 -7.38 6.50 -0.73
C GLY A 589 -6.10 5.71 -0.41
N TYR A 590 -5.59 5.75 0.82
CA TYR A 590 -4.44 4.96 1.27
C TYR A 590 -4.85 4.05 2.43
N GLN A 591 -4.13 2.94 2.59
CA GLN A 591 -4.49 1.91 3.56
C GLN A 591 -4.32 2.39 5.00
N THR A 592 -5.33 2.16 5.84
CA THR A 592 -5.30 2.41 7.30
C THR A 592 -5.85 1.16 8.02
N PRO A 593 -5.81 1.11 9.37
CA PRO A 593 -6.47 0.05 10.15
C PRO A 593 -7.98 -0.05 9.95
N TYR A 594 -8.62 0.99 9.42
CA TYR A 594 -10.07 1.16 9.44
C TYR A 594 -10.63 1.17 8.01
N SER A 595 -11.46 0.19 7.68
CA SER A 595 -12.02 0.08 6.33
C SER A 595 -13.46 0.58 6.27
N ALA A 596 -13.79 1.33 5.22
CA ALA A 596 -15.17 1.71 4.92
C ALA A 596 -16.05 0.52 4.51
N PHE A 597 -15.47 -0.67 4.34
CA PHE A 597 -16.19 -1.91 4.07
C PHE A 597 -16.66 -2.64 5.33
N THR A 598 -16.10 -2.30 6.49
CA THR A 598 -16.45 -2.92 7.77
C THR A 598 -17.33 -1.96 8.56
N GLU A 599 -18.57 -2.36 8.80
CA GLU A 599 -19.50 -1.57 9.63
C GLU A 599 -18.91 -1.30 11.02
N GLY A 600 -18.98 -0.05 11.45
CA GLY A 600 -18.49 0.39 12.76
C GLY A 600 -17.00 0.73 12.79
N ASP A 601 -16.24 0.50 11.70
CA ASP A 601 -14.84 0.93 11.64
C ASP A 601 -14.70 2.45 11.64
N TYR A 602 -15.71 3.19 11.20
CA TYR A 602 -15.75 4.65 11.39
C TYR A 602 -15.67 5.01 12.88
N THR A 603 -16.50 4.36 13.70
CA THR A 603 -16.49 4.56 15.17
C THR A 603 -15.14 4.17 15.78
N LYS A 604 -14.53 3.07 15.31
CA LYS A 604 -13.19 2.66 15.78
C LYS A 604 -12.11 3.70 15.40
N CYS A 605 -12.16 4.24 14.19
CA CYS A 605 -11.29 5.32 13.76
C CYS A 605 -11.43 6.54 14.67
N VAL A 606 -12.66 7.00 14.92
CA VAL A 606 -12.91 8.15 15.79
C VAL A 606 -12.37 7.91 17.20
N LYS A 607 -12.63 6.74 17.79
CA LYS A 607 -12.11 6.39 19.13
C LYS A 607 -10.58 6.37 19.19
N ALA A 608 -9.92 5.90 18.13
CA ALA A 608 -8.47 5.79 18.09
C ALA A 608 -7.78 7.16 18.04
N HIS A 609 -8.33 8.12 17.30
CA HIS A 609 -7.76 9.46 17.17
C HIS A 609 -8.25 10.45 18.24
N PHE A 610 -9.40 10.18 18.87
CA PHE A 610 -10.02 11.03 19.88
C PHE A 610 -10.34 10.23 21.16
N PRO A 611 -9.33 9.85 21.96
CA PRO A 611 -9.53 8.99 23.13
C PRO A 611 -10.44 9.61 24.22
N ASN A 612 -10.58 10.95 24.23
CA ASN A 612 -11.43 11.68 25.17
C ASN A 612 -12.89 11.82 24.68
N ILE A 613 -13.27 11.16 23.58
CA ILE A 613 -14.65 11.17 23.11
C ILE A 613 -15.56 10.37 24.03
N ILE A 614 -16.69 10.96 24.42
CA ILE A 614 -17.75 10.27 25.16
C ILE A 614 -18.86 9.88 24.19
N ILE A 615 -19.23 8.60 24.18
CA ILE A 615 -20.32 8.07 23.37
C ILE A 615 -21.41 7.57 24.30
N GLU A 616 -22.51 8.33 24.37
CA GLU A 616 -23.71 7.95 25.12
C GLU A 616 -24.50 6.88 24.36
N GLY A 617 -25.10 5.96 25.13
CA GLY A 617 -25.81 4.78 24.64
C GLY A 617 -27.25 5.01 24.22
#